data_AF-A0A4Y7U3S5-F1
#
_entry.id   AF-A0A4Y7U3S5-F1
#
_cell.length_a   1.000
_cell.length_b   1.000
_cell.length_c   1.000
_cell.angle_alpha   90.00
_cell.angle_beta   90.00
_cell.angle_gamma   90.00
#
_symmetry.space_group_name_H-M   'P 1'
#
loop_
_entity.id
_entity.type
_entity.pdbx_description
1 polymer ?
#
loop_
_entity_poly.entity_id
_entity_poly.type
_entity_poly.pdbx_seq_one_letter_code
_entity_poly.pdbx_strand_id
1 'polypeptide(L)'
;AILQHTTGPKNPNQFDYAKYLSNKNIYAQLYVSRSEIKVSKKIRKDIWFYAARLNSRIVRNLEKAHFSKIEMNVALALILGQRQEISSDIIKDYQYSGATHILSVSGLHVGFIMLFV
;
A
#
# COMPACT_ATOMS: atom_id res chain seq x y z
N ALA A 1 -21.33 10.35 2.66
CA ALA A 1 -20.41 9.35 3.28
C ALA A 1 -20.75 9.19 4.76
N ILE A 2 -21.21 8.00 5.16
CA ILE A 2 -21.61 7.71 6.55
C ILE A 2 -20.57 6.76 7.14
N LEU A 3 -19.95 7.15 8.25
CA LEU A 3 -19.06 6.29 9.01
C LEU A 3 -19.92 5.44 9.94
N GLN A 4 -19.90 4.13 9.73
CA GLN A 4 -20.68 3.18 10.50
C GLN A 4 -19.75 2.31 11.35
N HIS A 5 -20.14 2.09 12.61
CA HIS A 5 -19.49 1.10 13.45
C HIS A 5 -19.78 -0.31 12.88
N THR A 6 -18.78 -1.19 12.88
CA THR A 6 -18.99 -2.56 12.41
C THR A 6 -19.92 -3.30 13.37
N THR A 7 -21.12 -3.65 12.92
CA THR A 7 -22.12 -4.33 13.75
C THR A 7 -21.84 -5.82 13.83
N GLY A 8 -22.18 -6.42 14.98
CA GLY A 8 -22.02 -7.85 15.23
C GLY A 8 -22.95 -8.72 14.38
N PRO A 9 -22.77 -10.05 14.43
CA PRO A 9 -23.56 -10.99 13.64
C PRO A 9 -25.05 -10.87 13.99
N LYS A 10 -25.90 -10.80 12.95
CA LYS A 10 -27.36 -10.71 13.10
C LYS A 10 -28.04 -12.06 13.32
N ASN A 11 -27.33 -13.16 13.07
CA ASN A 11 -27.83 -14.52 13.26
C ASN A 11 -26.97 -15.30 14.27
N PRO A 12 -27.58 -16.14 15.12
CA PRO A 12 -26.85 -17.09 15.96
C PRO A 12 -25.96 -18.01 15.10
N ASN A 13 -24.75 -18.31 15.58
CA ASN A 13 -23.73 -19.15 14.91
C ASN A 13 -23.14 -18.61 13.58
N GLN A 14 -23.42 -17.36 13.21
CA GLN A 14 -22.79 -16.75 12.03
C GLN A 14 -21.39 -16.20 12.35
N PHE A 15 -20.53 -16.17 11.34
CA PHE A 15 -19.21 -15.55 11.42
C PHE A 15 -19.30 -14.10 11.93
N ASP A 16 -18.55 -13.82 12.99
CA ASP A 16 -18.50 -12.49 13.60
C ASP A 16 -17.50 -11.60 12.84
N TYR A 17 -18.04 -10.90 11.84
CA TYR A 17 -17.27 -9.97 11.03
C TYR A 17 -16.72 -8.78 11.85
N ALA A 18 -17.44 -8.34 12.89
CA ALA A 18 -16.99 -7.28 13.79
C ALA A 18 -15.77 -7.72 14.61
N LYS A 19 -15.81 -8.91 15.20
CA LYS A 19 -14.69 -9.47 15.96
C LYS A 19 -13.48 -9.76 15.08
N TYR A 20 -13.70 -10.25 13.86
CA TYR A 20 -12.62 -10.44 12.89
C TYR A 20 -11.93 -9.13 12.50
N LEU A 21 -12.69 -8.07 12.22
CA LEU A 21 -12.13 -6.76 11.90
C LEU A 21 -11.44 -6.12 13.11
N SER A 22 -11.98 -6.28 14.32
CA SER A 22 -11.34 -5.83 15.55
C SER A 22 -9.98 -6.49 15.77
N ASN A 23 -9.84 -7.79 15.48
CA ASN A 23 -8.54 -8.48 15.53
C ASN A 23 -7.52 -7.94 14.52
N LYS A 24 -7.99 -7.22 13.49
CA LYS A 24 -7.16 -6.51 12.51
C LYS A 24 -6.98 -5.02 12.82
N ASN A 25 -7.40 -4.54 13.99
CA ASN A 25 -7.42 -3.12 14.38
C ASN A 25 -8.30 -2.24 13.48
N ILE A 26 -9.37 -2.80 12.90
CA ILE A 26 -10.33 -2.09 12.06
C ILE A 26 -11.65 -1.97 12.83
N TYR A 27 -12.04 -0.74 13.17
CA TYR A 27 -13.18 -0.48 14.08
C TYR A 27 -14.38 0.17 13.38
N ALA A 28 -14.18 0.86 12.27
CA ALA A 28 -15.23 1.57 11.55
C ALA A 28 -15.09 1.38 10.04
N GLN A 29 -16.22 1.44 9.35
CA GLN A 29 -16.31 1.36 7.89
C GLN A 29 -17.00 2.60 7.35
N LEU A 30 -16.53 3.09 6.20
CA LEU A 30 -17.09 4.23 5.52
C LEU A 30 -17.77 3.75 4.23
N TYR A 31 -19.06 4.04 4.10
CA TYR A 31 -19.78 3.84 2.84
C TYR A 31 -19.99 5.19 2.16
N VAL A 32 -19.61 5.27 0.88
CA VAL A 32 -19.75 6.47 0.07
C VAL A 32 -20.34 6.13 -1.29
N SER A 33 -21.31 6.92 -1.73
CA SER A 33 -21.87 6.81 -3.08
C SER A 33 -20.99 7.59 -4.07
N ARG A 34 -20.88 7.13 -5.32
CA ARG A 34 -20.03 7.77 -6.34
C ARG A 34 -20.36 9.25 -6.57
N SER A 35 -21.63 9.64 -6.41
CA SER A 35 -22.12 11.02 -6.51
C SER A 35 -21.68 11.92 -5.35
N GLU A 36 -21.29 11.35 -4.20
CA GLU A 36 -20.82 12.09 -3.03
C GLU A 36 -19.31 12.33 -3.06
N ILE A 37 -18.57 11.65 -3.95
CA ILE A 37 -17.13 11.81 -4.09
C ILE A 37 -16.87 13.12 -4.84
N LYS A 38 -16.37 14.13 -4.13
CA LYS A 38 -15.95 15.41 -4.70
C LYS A 38 -14.45 15.59 -4.53
N VAL A 39 -13.76 15.89 -5.62
CA VAL A 39 -12.34 16.25 -5.58
C VAL A 39 -12.24 17.70 -5.12
N SER A 40 -11.57 17.94 -3.99
CA SER A 40 -11.30 19.30 -3.51
C SER A 40 -10.43 20.04 -4.53
N LYS A 41 -10.88 21.23 -4.97
CA LYS A 41 -10.08 22.11 -5.84
C LYS A 41 -8.92 22.78 -5.10
N LYS A 42 -8.95 22.81 -3.76
CA LYS A 42 -7.87 23.35 -2.93
C LYS A 42 -6.90 22.24 -2.59
N ILE A 43 -5.68 22.33 -3.12
CA ILE A 43 -4.58 21.44 -2.79
C ILE A 43 -4.00 21.88 -1.45
N ARG A 44 -4.10 21.03 -0.44
CA ARG A 44 -3.36 21.21 0.82
C ARG A 44 -1.96 20.67 0.60
N LYS A 45 -0.95 21.53 0.74
CA LYS A 45 0.47 21.15 0.61
C LYS A 45 1.02 20.77 1.98
N ASP A 46 0.56 19.65 2.52
CA ASP A 46 1.12 19.05 3.73
C ASP A 46 2.28 18.10 3.39
N ILE A 47 2.95 17.56 4.42
CA ILE A 47 4.07 16.63 4.23
C ILE A 47 3.65 15.38 3.45
N TRP A 48 2.40 14.95 3.62
CA TRP A 48 1.78 13.86 2.88
C TRP A 48 1.64 14.17 1.39
N PHE A 49 1.27 15.41 1.02
CA PHE A 49 1.21 15.84 -0.37
C PHE A 49 2.59 15.73 -1.05
N TYR A 50 3.65 16.18 -0.39
CA TYR A 50 5.01 16.09 -0.95
C TYR A 50 5.49 14.64 -1.03
N ALA A 51 5.24 13.82 0.01
CA ALA A 51 5.54 12.40 -0.01
C ALA A 51 4.80 11.67 -1.16
N ALA A 52 3.50 11.93 -1.32
CA ALA A 52 2.70 11.35 -2.40
C ALA A 52 3.18 11.81 -3.79
N ARG A 53 3.58 13.08 -3.91
CA ARG A 53 4.14 13.63 -5.16
C ARG A 53 5.48 12.99 -5.51
N LEU A 54 6.33 12.75 -4.52
CA LEU A 54 7.62 12.07 -4.69
C LEU A 54 7.40 10.62 -5.11
N ASN A 55 6.55 9.88 -4.40
CA ASN A 55 6.18 8.50 -4.78
C ASN A 55 5.68 8.45 -6.23
N SER A 56 4.77 9.35 -6.60
CA SER A 56 4.26 9.43 -7.98
C SER A 56 5.33 9.81 -9.00
N ARG A 57 6.40 10.52 -8.61
CA ARG A 57 7.53 10.85 -9.48
C ARG A 57 8.44 9.63 -9.67
N ILE A 58 8.73 8.91 -8.60
CA ILE A 58 9.53 7.67 -8.63
C ILE A 58 8.86 6.64 -9.53
N VAL A 59 7.56 6.38 -9.33
CA VAL A 59 6.78 5.44 -10.16
C VAL A 59 6.87 5.82 -11.64
N ARG A 60 6.59 7.08 -11.99
CA ARG A 60 6.67 7.53 -13.40
C ARG A 60 8.07 7.44 -13.99
N ASN A 61 9.12 7.67 -13.20
CA ASN A 61 10.49 7.53 -13.68
C ASN A 61 10.84 6.07 -13.95
N LEU A 62 10.37 5.14 -13.08
CA LEU A 62 10.53 3.70 -13.28
C LEU A 62 9.74 3.20 -14.49
N GLU A 63 8.51 3.67 -14.70
CA GLU A 63 7.71 3.35 -15.89
C GLU A 63 8.40 3.80 -17.19
N LYS A 64 9.05 4.97 -17.17
CA LYS A 64 9.80 5.50 -18.32
C LYS A 64 11.11 4.74 -18.60
N ALA A 65 11.63 4.01 -17.62
CA ALA A 65 12.86 3.24 -17.78
C ALA A 65 12.68 1.94 -18.58
N HIS A 66 11.47 1.65 -19.08
CA HIS A 66 11.16 0.48 -19.91
C HIS A 66 11.51 -0.87 -19.27
N PHE A 67 11.39 -0.98 -17.94
CA PHE A 67 11.53 -2.24 -17.25
C PHE A 67 10.43 -3.24 -17.62
N SER A 68 10.74 -4.54 -17.52
CA SER A 68 9.70 -5.56 -17.51
C SER A 68 8.82 -5.40 -16.27
N LYS A 69 7.56 -5.88 -16.33
CA LYS A 69 6.62 -5.78 -15.20
C LYS A 69 7.17 -6.40 -13.91
N ILE A 70 7.96 -7.46 -14.06
CA ILE A 70 8.60 -8.17 -12.95
C ILE A 70 9.68 -7.29 -12.29
N GLU A 71 10.60 -6.75 -13.08
CA GLU A 71 11.68 -5.88 -12.58
C GLU A 71 11.13 -4.59 -11.97
N MET A 72 10.07 -4.03 -12.57
CA MET A 72 9.41 -2.84 -12.05
C MET A 72 8.81 -3.11 -10.66
N ASN A 73 8.14 -4.25 -10.47
CA ASN A 73 7.53 -4.60 -9.19
C ASN A 73 8.59 -4.86 -8.10
N VAL A 74 9.73 -5.44 -8.47
CA VAL A 74 10.88 -5.61 -7.57
C VAL A 74 11.51 -4.25 -7.23
N ALA A 75 11.71 -3.37 -8.20
CA ALA A 75 12.25 -2.03 -7.98
C ALA A 75 11.35 -1.17 -7.08
N LEU A 76 10.03 -1.22 -7.30
CA LEU A 76 9.04 -0.55 -6.44
C LEU A 76 9.07 -1.10 -5.02
N ALA A 77 9.21 -2.42 -4.86
CA ALA A 77 9.35 -3.02 -3.55
C ALA A 77 10.63 -2.59 -2.83
N LEU A 78 11.76 -2.45 -3.54
CA LEU A 78 13.04 -2.03 -2.96
C LEU A 78 13.10 -0.54 -2.62
N ILE A 79 12.55 0.32 -3.50
CA ILE A 79 12.64 1.77 -3.38
C ILE A 79 11.51 2.34 -2.50
N LEU A 80 10.28 1.86 -2.71
CA LEU A 80 9.08 2.38 -2.03
C LEU A 80 8.54 1.44 -0.95
N GLY A 81 9.09 0.22 -0.82
CA GLY A 81 8.54 -0.79 0.09
C GLY A 81 7.23 -1.42 -0.41
N GLN A 82 6.81 -1.13 -1.64
CA GLN A 82 5.52 -1.58 -2.19
C GLN A 82 5.59 -3.03 -2.67
N ARG A 83 5.29 -3.98 -1.78
CA ARG A 83 5.29 -5.42 -2.11
C ARG A 83 3.98 -5.95 -2.71
N GLN A 84 2.95 -5.12 -2.81
CA GLN A 84 1.58 -5.54 -3.19
C GLN A 84 1.52 -6.18 -4.59
N GLU A 85 2.45 -5.81 -5.47
CA GLU A 85 2.48 -6.23 -6.88
C GLU A 85 3.48 -7.37 -7.16
N ILE A 86 4.22 -7.86 -6.15
CA ILE A 86 5.17 -8.98 -6.36
C ILE A 86 4.37 -10.30 -6.39
N SER A 87 4.55 -11.10 -7.44
CA SER A 87 3.93 -12.43 -7.53
C SER A 87 4.50 -13.37 -6.46
N SER A 88 3.67 -14.32 -6.02
CA SER A 88 4.09 -15.34 -5.04
C SER A 88 5.29 -16.15 -5.52
N ASP A 89 5.43 -16.35 -6.83
CA ASP A 89 6.52 -17.11 -7.44
C ASP A 89 7.86 -16.39 -7.27
N ILE A 90 7.91 -15.07 -7.50
CA ILE A 90 9.12 -14.26 -7.29
C ILE A 90 9.51 -14.27 -5.82
N ILE A 91 8.53 -14.14 -4.91
CA ILE A 91 8.82 -14.22 -3.46
C ILE A 91 9.45 -15.58 -3.13
N LYS A 92 8.96 -16.65 -3.75
CA LYS A 92 9.47 -18.01 -3.56
C LYS A 92 10.88 -18.18 -4.13
N ASP A 93 11.18 -17.61 -5.29
CA ASP A 93 12.52 -17.64 -5.89
C ASP A 93 13.55 -16.85 -5.06
N TYR A 94 13.13 -15.73 -4.46
CA TYR A 94 13.94 -14.99 -3.49
C TYR A 94 14.08 -15.70 -2.13
N GLN A 95 13.14 -16.59 -1.78
CA GLN A 95 13.26 -17.49 -0.63
C GLN A 95 14.25 -18.62 -0.90
N TYR A 96 14.16 -19.26 -2.05
CA TYR A 96 15.08 -20.35 -2.42
C TYR A 96 16.52 -19.87 -2.62
N SER A 97 16.72 -18.65 -3.11
CA SER A 97 18.06 -18.05 -3.23
C SER A 97 18.63 -17.52 -1.90
N GLY A 98 17.89 -17.59 -0.79
CA GLY A 98 18.30 -17.03 0.49
C GLY A 98 18.29 -15.49 0.55
N ALA A 99 17.87 -14.82 -0.52
CA ALA A 99 17.84 -13.36 -0.65
C ALA A 99 16.58 -12.69 -0.07
N THR A 100 15.79 -13.41 0.74
CA THR A 100 14.54 -12.87 1.32
C THR A 100 14.77 -11.64 2.19
N HIS A 101 15.92 -11.53 2.84
CA HIS A 101 16.29 -10.36 3.64
C HIS A 101 16.40 -9.08 2.81
N ILE A 102 16.67 -9.16 1.50
CA ILE A 102 16.72 -8.00 0.59
C ILE A 102 15.33 -7.47 0.28
N LEU A 103 14.34 -8.37 0.12
CA LEU A 103 12.94 -7.98 0.00
C LEU A 103 12.42 -7.34 1.30
N SER A 104 13.06 -7.66 2.44
CA SER A 104 12.80 -7.05 3.74
C SER A 104 13.39 -5.63 3.85
N VAL A 105 12.78 -4.68 3.14
CA VAL A 105 13.13 -3.25 3.25
C VAL A 105 13.12 -2.79 4.71
N SER A 106 14.31 -2.53 5.24
CA SER A 106 14.50 -1.74 6.46
C SER A 106 14.29 -0.27 6.11
N GLY A 107 13.38 0.46 6.77
CA GLY A 107 13.05 1.85 6.43
C GLY A 107 14.25 2.81 6.30
N LEU A 108 15.41 2.47 6.86
CA LEU A 108 16.68 3.18 6.67
C LEU A 108 17.14 3.23 5.20
N HIS A 109 17.03 2.13 4.45
CA HIS A 109 17.41 2.10 3.02
C HIS A 109 16.55 3.06 2.19
N VAL A 110 15.24 3.10 2.47
CA VAL A 110 14.32 4.06 1.84
C VAL A 110 14.69 5.50 2.22
N GLY A 111 15.04 5.73 3.49
CA GLY A 111 15.50 7.03 3.98
C GLY A 111 16.76 7.52 3.26
N PHE A 112 17.74 6.66 3.01
CA PHE A 112 18.94 7.02 2.24
C PHE A 112 18.61 7.39 0.80
N ILE A 113 17.78 6.61 0.11
CA ILE A 113 17.36 6.95 -1.26
C ILE A 113 16.64 8.31 -1.30
N MET A 114 15.81 8.59 -0.29
CA MET A 114 15.07 9.85 -0.18
C MET A 114 15.97 11.07 0.07
N LEU A 115 17.20 10.89 0.57
CA LEU A 115 18.19 11.97 0.72
C LEU A 115 18.86 12.35 -0.61
N PHE A 116 18.97 11.40 -1.54
CA PHE A 116 19.65 11.61 -2.83
C PHE A 116 18.70 12.00 -3.98
N VAL A 117 17.38 11.77 -3.84
CA VAL A 117 16.33 12.06 -4.84
C VAL A 117 15.64 13.39 -4.56
#